data_AF-A0AA39Q3J4-F1
#
_entry.id   AF-A0AA39Q3J4-F1
#
_cell.length_a   1.000
_cell.length_b   1.000
_cell.length_c   1.000
_cell.angle_alpha   90.00
_cell.angle_beta   90.00
_cell.angle_gamma   90.00
#
_symmetry.space_group_name_H-M   'P 1'
#
loop_
_entity.id
_entity.type
_entity.pdbx_description
1 polymer ?
#
loop_
_entity_poly.entity_id
_entity_poly.type
_entity_poly.pdbx_seq_one_letter_code
_entity_poly.pdbx_strand_id
1 'polypeptide(L)'
;MSPRKGQYVDGHEREDVVKYWREVFLPAMAALESRMRKWSSNDGPETVPDSHTRCVVVWFHDESTFYANDCRQKTWEHKNGKARLRAKGDGSSLMIAEFVSADHGFLCSPDGTESARVVFRAGKGSGRDGYFTNEEIRKQAEKAMDILAKYFPDEDHILVFDNATTHVKHAGTALSATRMPKGPPATFGVDVPIVGDDGKQKKGLDENLLKERIHMANGRFSDGTDQEFYYPDDHPALPGYFKGMATILEERGFENAGSLKAQCKKTFSECAQQDNCCCRRILFNQPDFVDVESILETDAKA
;
A
#
# COMPACT_ATOMS: atom_id res chain seq x y z
N MET A 1 20.83 -6.52 -17.27
CA MET A 1 20.32 -6.24 -18.63
C MET A 1 19.04 -5.45 -18.49
N SER A 2 18.93 -4.25 -19.06
CA SER A 2 17.65 -3.54 -19.07
C SER A 2 16.66 -4.32 -19.94
N PRO A 3 15.42 -4.56 -19.48
CA PRO A 3 14.43 -5.27 -20.27
C PRO A 3 14.16 -4.56 -21.58
N ARG A 4 13.87 -5.36 -22.62
CA ARG A 4 13.39 -4.83 -23.89
C ARG A 4 12.04 -4.16 -23.66
N LYS A 5 11.74 -3.14 -24.45
CA LYS A 5 10.46 -2.42 -24.40
C LYS A 5 9.29 -3.41 -24.46
N GLY A 6 8.45 -3.44 -23.43
CA GLY A 6 7.30 -4.35 -23.31
C GLY A 6 7.53 -5.63 -22.48
N GLN A 7 8.73 -5.84 -21.92
CA GLN A 7 8.93 -6.88 -20.90
C GLN A 7 8.77 -6.30 -19.50
N TYR A 8 7.80 -6.83 -18.75
CA TYR A 8 7.75 -6.69 -17.30
C TYR A 8 8.89 -7.54 -16.71
N VAL A 9 9.78 -6.91 -15.97
CA VAL A 9 10.76 -7.64 -15.15
C VAL A 9 10.17 -7.67 -13.76
N ASP A 10 9.68 -8.85 -13.42
CA ASP A 10 9.15 -9.09 -12.11
C ASP A 10 10.29 -8.98 -11.07
N GLY A 11 10.10 -8.08 -10.12
CA GLY A 11 11.08 -7.79 -9.07
C GLY A 11 11.06 -8.83 -7.94
N HIS A 12 10.41 -9.96 -8.13
CA HIS A 12 10.29 -11.03 -7.12
C HIS A 12 11.66 -11.59 -6.68
N GLU A 13 12.68 -11.52 -7.54
CA GLU A 13 14.04 -12.00 -7.22
C GLU A 13 14.90 -10.97 -6.46
N ARG A 14 14.39 -9.76 -6.18
CA ARG A 14 15.15 -8.77 -5.39
C ARG A 14 15.40 -9.29 -3.98
N GLU A 15 16.58 -9.02 -3.44
CA GLU A 15 17.03 -9.55 -2.16
C GLU A 15 16.08 -9.21 -0.99
N ASP A 16 15.56 -7.98 -0.96
CA ASP A 16 14.58 -7.53 0.03
C ASP A 16 13.25 -8.31 -0.08
N VAL A 17 12.78 -8.57 -1.30
CA VAL A 17 11.56 -9.34 -1.56
C VAL A 17 11.73 -10.81 -1.17
N VAL A 18 12.86 -11.43 -1.56
CA VAL A 18 13.16 -12.82 -1.21
C VAL A 18 13.32 -13.00 0.30
N LYS A 19 13.95 -12.02 0.97
CA LYS A 19 14.09 -12.01 2.43
C LYS A 19 12.71 -11.96 3.10
N TYR A 20 11.86 -11.01 2.74
CA TYR A 20 10.50 -10.91 3.26
C TYR A 20 9.70 -12.20 3.02
N TRP A 21 9.79 -12.76 1.81
CA TRP A 21 9.11 -13.99 1.45
C TRP A 21 9.51 -15.17 2.35
N ARG A 22 10.82 -15.34 2.60
CA ARG A 22 11.36 -16.44 3.42
C ARG A 22 11.17 -16.24 4.92
N GLU A 23 11.33 -15.03 5.42
CA GLU A 23 11.37 -14.74 6.85
C GLU A 23 10.00 -14.35 7.43
N VAL A 24 9.08 -13.83 6.61
CA VAL A 24 7.78 -13.33 7.06
C VAL A 24 6.62 -14.07 6.42
N PHE A 25 6.51 -14.03 5.09
CA PHE A 25 5.33 -14.54 4.38
C PHE A 25 5.17 -16.05 4.51
N LEU A 26 6.20 -16.84 4.16
CA LEU A 26 6.13 -18.30 4.23
C LEU A 26 5.89 -18.82 5.66
N PRO A 27 6.59 -18.32 6.70
CA PRO A 27 6.30 -18.72 8.09
C PRO A 27 4.87 -18.38 8.53
N ALA A 28 4.35 -17.21 8.16
CA ALA A 28 2.97 -16.82 8.49
C ALA A 28 1.95 -17.76 7.82
N MET A 29 2.13 -18.08 6.53
CA MET A 29 1.27 -19.02 5.82
C MET A 29 1.37 -20.44 6.39
N ALA A 30 2.57 -20.90 6.74
CA ALA A 30 2.79 -22.22 7.34
C ALA A 30 2.10 -22.34 8.72
N ALA A 31 2.08 -21.27 9.51
CA ALA A 31 1.37 -21.24 10.80
C ALA A 31 -0.15 -21.38 10.64
N LEU A 32 -0.71 -20.88 9.54
CA LEU A 32 -2.13 -20.96 9.21
C LEU A 32 -2.52 -22.28 8.54
N GLU A 33 -1.57 -22.96 7.87
CA GLU A 33 -1.83 -24.12 7.01
C GLU A 33 -2.59 -25.26 7.72
N SER A 34 -2.38 -25.45 9.03
CA SER A 34 -3.10 -26.46 9.82
C SER A 34 -4.60 -26.20 9.95
N ARG A 35 -5.03 -24.94 9.80
CA ARG A 35 -6.43 -24.50 9.87
C ARG A 35 -7.02 -24.19 8.50
N MET A 36 -6.29 -24.43 7.41
CA MET A 36 -6.77 -24.24 6.04
C MET A 36 -7.24 -25.58 5.46
N ARG A 37 -8.24 -25.55 4.57
CA ARG A 37 -8.63 -26.73 3.80
C ARG A 37 -7.52 -27.15 2.86
N LYS A 38 -7.35 -28.48 2.73
CA LYS A 38 -6.38 -29.07 1.80
C LYS A 38 -7.10 -29.82 0.71
N TRP A 39 -6.73 -29.49 -0.53
CA TRP A 39 -7.25 -30.12 -1.73
C TRP A 39 -6.25 -31.17 -2.23
N SER A 40 -6.68 -32.41 -2.38
CA SER A 40 -5.87 -33.44 -3.02
C SER A 40 -5.99 -33.33 -4.54
N SER A 41 -4.92 -33.61 -5.28
CA SER A 41 -4.89 -33.50 -6.75
C SER A 41 -5.81 -34.47 -7.49
N ASN A 42 -6.46 -35.41 -6.79
CA ASN A 42 -7.10 -36.60 -7.37
C ASN A 42 -8.58 -36.75 -6.98
N ASP A 43 -9.33 -35.65 -6.78
CA ASP A 43 -10.72 -35.68 -6.31
C ASP A 43 -10.92 -36.43 -4.97
N GLY A 44 -9.82 -36.66 -4.22
CA GLY A 44 -9.84 -37.29 -2.90
C GLY A 44 -10.33 -36.32 -1.83
N PRO A 45 -10.73 -36.84 -0.65
CA PRO A 45 -11.44 -36.05 0.35
C PRO A 45 -10.66 -34.80 0.74
N GLU A 46 -11.38 -33.68 0.77
CA GLU A 46 -10.93 -32.43 1.35
C GLU A 46 -10.50 -32.70 2.79
N THR A 47 -9.24 -32.42 3.12
CA THR A 47 -8.85 -32.45 4.53
C THR A 47 -9.37 -31.15 5.13
N VAL A 48 -10.51 -31.25 5.79
CA VAL A 48 -11.08 -30.16 6.58
C VAL A 48 -10.35 -30.12 7.93
N PRO A 49 -9.97 -28.93 8.44
CA PRO A 49 -9.44 -28.78 9.79
C PRO A 49 -10.37 -29.42 10.84
N ASP A 50 -9.81 -29.83 11.97
CA ASP A 50 -10.58 -30.47 13.04
C ASP A 50 -11.72 -29.55 13.52
N SER A 51 -12.87 -30.14 13.83
CA SER A 51 -14.16 -29.45 14.04
C SER A 51 -14.17 -28.46 15.22
N HIS A 52 -13.15 -28.50 16.06
CA HIS A 52 -12.97 -27.62 17.21
C HIS A 52 -12.28 -26.29 16.86
N THR A 53 -11.83 -26.09 15.62
CA THR A 53 -11.16 -24.87 15.18
C THR A 53 -11.85 -24.23 13.98
N ARG A 54 -12.02 -22.90 14.02
CA ARG A 54 -12.50 -22.12 12.86
C ARG A 54 -11.53 -22.27 11.70
N CYS A 55 -12.07 -22.61 10.53
CA CYS A 55 -11.30 -22.75 9.31
C CYS A 55 -10.80 -21.39 8.85
N VAL A 56 -9.55 -21.31 8.42
CA VAL A 56 -8.96 -20.12 7.80
C VAL A 56 -9.20 -20.17 6.30
N VAL A 57 -9.81 -19.11 5.76
CA VAL A 57 -9.97 -18.89 4.32
C VAL A 57 -9.13 -17.70 3.90
N VAL A 58 -8.33 -17.91 2.86
CA VAL A 58 -7.42 -16.89 2.32
C VAL A 58 -8.00 -16.33 1.02
N TRP A 59 -8.17 -15.02 1.00
CA TRP A 59 -8.73 -14.27 -0.12
C TRP A 59 -7.62 -13.46 -0.79
N PHE A 60 -7.27 -13.81 -2.01
CA PHE A 60 -6.30 -13.08 -2.81
C PHE A 60 -7.00 -11.98 -3.60
N HIS A 61 -6.50 -10.75 -3.46
CA HIS A 61 -6.95 -9.58 -4.18
C HIS A 61 -5.98 -9.24 -5.31
N ASP A 62 -6.52 -8.82 -6.46
CA ASP A 62 -5.74 -8.25 -7.55
C ASP A 62 -6.62 -7.33 -8.41
N GLU A 63 -5.97 -6.44 -9.18
CA GLU A 63 -6.62 -5.55 -10.14
C GLU A 63 -6.16 -5.81 -11.57
N SER A 64 -7.12 -6.12 -12.44
CA SER A 64 -6.89 -6.31 -13.87
C SER A 64 -7.52 -5.21 -14.70
N THR A 65 -6.74 -4.59 -15.59
CA THR A 65 -7.24 -3.59 -16.54
C THR A 65 -7.37 -4.16 -17.94
N PHE A 66 -8.58 -4.06 -18.49
CA PHE A 66 -8.93 -4.47 -19.84
C PHE A 66 -9.14 -3.25 -20.73
N TYR A 67 -8.71 -3.33 -21.99
CA TYR A 67 -8.85 -2.24 -22.94
C TYR A 67 -9.75 -2.64 -24.11
N ALA A 68 -10.60 -1.71 -24.57
CA ALA A 68 -11.61 -1.97 -25.60
C ALA A 68 -11.01 -2.41 -26.95
N ASN A 69 -9.80 -1.95 -27.27
CA ASN A 69 -9.10 -2.31 -28.49
C ASN A 69 -7.99 -3.34 -28.25
N ASP A 70 -7.91 -3.96 -27.07
CA ASP A 70 -6.97 -5.05 -26.83
C ASP A 70 -7.36 -6.25 -27.70
N CYS A 71 -6.52 -6.54 -28.69
CA CYS A 71 -6.78 -7.56 -29.67
C CYS A 71 -5.48 -8.06 -30.31
N ARG A 72 -5.53 -9.26 -30.87
CA ARG A 72 -4.39 -9.86 -31.57
C ARG A 72 -3.96 -8.98 -32.75
N GLN A 73 -2.75 -8.43 -32.66
CA GLN A 73 -2.20 -7.52 -33.69
C GLN A 73 -1.78 -8.24 -34.98
N LYS A 74 -1.45 -9.53 -34.89
CA LYS A 74 -1.09 -10.36 -36.04
C LYS A 74 -2.31 -11.11 -36.57
N THR A 75 -2.73 -10.79 -37.78
CA THR A 75 -3.82 -11.45 -38.51
C THR A 75 -3.29 -12.04 -39.81
N TRP A 76 -3.85 -13.17 -40.23
CA TRP A 76 -3.66 -13.69 -41.58
C TRP A 76 -4.77 -13.12 -42.46
N GLU A 77 -4.39 -12.34 -43.47
CA GLU A 77 -5.33 -11.77 -44.42
C GLU A 77 -5.15 -12.46 -45.77
N HIS A 78 -6.26 -12.70 -46.47
CA HIS A 78 -6.22 -13.25 -47.82
C HIS A 78 -5.52 -12.25 -48.75
N LYS A 79 -4.79 -12.72 -49.77
CA LYS A 79 -4.01 -11.87 -50.70
C LYS A 79 -4.83 -10.76 -51.40
N ASN A 80 -6.15 -10.96 -51.51
CA ASN A 80 -7.10 -10.01 -52.10
C ASN A 80 -7.98 -9.31 -51.05
N GLY A 81 -7.75 -9.57 -49.76
CA GLY A 81 -8.45 -8.93 -48.66
C GLY A 81 -8.01 -7.48 -48.50
N LYS A 82 -8.94 -6.60 -48.11
CA LYS A 82 -8.59 -5.23 -47.72
C LYS A 82 -8.12 -5.24 -46.27
N ALA A 83 -6.97 -4.62 -46.01
CA ALA A 83 -6.48 -4.43 -44.66
C ALA A 83 -7.52 -3.71 -43.81
N ARG A 84 -7.87 -4.31 -42.66
CA ARG A 84 -8.85 -3.71 -41.74
C ARG A 84 -8.16 -2.59 -40.95
N LEU A 85 -8.63 -1.36 -41.12
CA LEU A 85 -8.21 -0.24 -40.28
C LEU A 85 -8.61 -0.51 -38.83
N ARG A 86 -7.65 -0.37 -37.92
CA ARG A 86 -7.88 -0.48 -36.47
C ARG A 86 -7.98 0.91 -35.87
N ALA A 87 -8.80 1.03 -34.84
CA ALA A 87 -8.81 2.23 -34.02
C ALA A 87 -7.41 2.44 -33.42
N LYS A 88 -6.97 3.70 -33.38
CA LYS A 88 -5.66 4.06 -32.85
C LYS A 88 -5.70 4.02 -31.32
N GLY A 89 -4.71 3.37 -30.72
CA GLY A 89 -4.57 3.24 -29.26
C GLY A 89 -5.47 2.18 -28.65
N ASP A 90 -5.31 1.94 -27.35
CA ASP A 90 -5.96 0.83 -26.65
C ASP A 90 -7.46 1.08 -26.39
N GLY A 91 -7.92 2.31 -26.61
CA GLY A 91 -9.32 2.69 -26.41
C GLY A 91 -9.67 2.81 -24.92
N SER A 92 -10.95 2.63 -24.61
CA SER A 92 -11.46 2.73 -23.25
C SER A 92 -10.91 1.62 -22.36
N SER A 93 -10.40 1.97 -21.17
CA SER A 93 -10.06 1.01 -20.13
C SER A 93 -11.25 0.69 -19.22
N LEU A 94 -11.26 -0.53 -18.70
CA LEU A 94 -12.12 -1.04 -17.65
C LEU A 94 -11.25 -1.85 -16.68
N MET A 95 -11.19 -1.42 -15.44
CA MET A 95 -10.49 -2.13 -14.38
C MET A 95 -11.49 -2.97 -13.58
N ILE A 96 -11.11 -4.20 -13.26
CA ILE A 96 -11.82 -5.09 -12.35
C ILE A 96 -10.90 -5.34 -11.17
N ALA A 97 -11.38 -5.05 -9.97
CA ALA A 97 -10.74 -5.44 -8.72
C ALA A 97 -11.64 -6.44 -8.00
N GLU A 98 -11.08 -7.52 -7.47
CA GLU A 98 -11.85 -8.65 -6.94
C GLU A 98 -11.03 -9.48 -5.94
N PHE A 99 -11.71 -10.17 -5.03
CA PHE A 99 -11.13 -11.19 -4.18
C PHE A 99 -11.49 -12.60 -4.66
N VAL A 100 -10.52 -13.52 -4.59
CA VAL A 100 -10.73 -14.94 -4.89
C VAL A 100 -10.15 -15.84 -3.81
N SER A 101 -10.88 -16.87 -3.41
CA SER A 101 -10.39 -17.97 -2.56
C SER A 101 -10.52 -19.30 -3.29
N ALA A 102 -9.73 -20.30 -2.86
CA ALA A 102 -9.88 -21.66 -3.36
C ALA A 102 -11.20 -22.30 -2.88
N ASP A 103 -11.68 -21.87 -1.72
CA ASP A 103 -12.83 -22.39 -1.01
C ASP A 103 -14.16 -21.97 -1.64
N HIS A 104 -14.28 -20.68 -1.97
CA HIS A 104 -15.55 -20.06 -2.37
C HIS A 104 -15.50 -19.44 -3.77
N GLY A 105 -14.34 -19.45 -4.44
CA GLY A 105 -14.15 -18.74 -5.70
C GLY A 105 -14.16 -17.23 -5.49
N PHE A 106 -14.84 -16.49 -6.35
CA PHE A 106 -14.95 -15.03 -6.21
C PHE A 106 -15.83 -14.64 -5.03
N LEU A 107 -15.43 -13.60 -4.29
CA LEU A 107 -16.15 -13.17 -3.09
C LEU A 107 -17.55 -12.61 -3.40
N CYS A 108 -18.56 -13.43 -3.14
CA CYS A 108 -19.97 -13.08 -3.24
C CYS A 108 -20.78 -13.71 -2.10
N SER A 109 -22.00 -13.21 -1.90
CA SER A 109 -22.98 -13.87 -1.05
C SER A 109 -23.36 -15.24 -1.63
N PRO A 110 -23.83 -16.20 -0.82
CA PRO A 110 -24.25 -17.52 -1.30
C PRO A 110 -25.35 -17.50 -2.37
N ASP A 111 -26.19 -16.46 -2.37
CA ASP A 111 -27.23 -16.25 -3.37
C ASP A 111 -26.76 -15.41 -4.59
N GLY A 112 -25.52 -14.93 -4.58
CA GLY A 112 -24.89 -14.14 -5.63
C GLY A 112 -25.40 -12.69 -5.75
N THR A 113 -26.19 -12.20 -4.80
CA THR A 113 -26.76 -10.84 -4.84
C THR A 113 -25.79 -9.75 -4.38
N GLU A 114 -24.86 -10.09 -3.50
CA GLU A 114 -23.80 -9.21 -3.01
C GLU A 114 -22.44 -9.69 -3.51
N SER A 115 -21.57 -8.76 -3.88
CA SER A 115 -20.22 -9.07 -4.38
C SER A 115 -19.24 -7.98 -4.00
N ALA A 116 -18.02 -8.37 -3.65
CA ALA A 116 -16.91 -7.46 -3.41
C ALA A 116 -16.29 -6.91 -4.72
N ARG A 117 -16.76 -7.34 -5.90
CA ARG A 117 -16.28 -6.87 -7.20
C ARG A 117 -16.42 -5.36 -7.32
N VAL A 118 -15.33 -4.72 -7.76
CA VAL A 118 -15.36 -3.35 -8.24
C VAL A 118 -15.15 -3.33 -9.75
N VAL A 119 -16.07 -2.65 -10.44
CA VAL A 119 -15.98 -2.36 -11.87
C VAL A 119 -15.66 -0.88 -12.02
N PHE A 120 -14.43 -0.56 -12.43
CA PHE A 120 -13.90 0.80 -12.40
C PHE A 120 -13.54 1.29 -13.81
N ARG A 121 -14.17 2.38 -14.26
CA ARG A 121 -13.93 3.00 -15.57
C ARG A 121 -12.75 3.96 -15.49
N ALA A 122 -11.54 3.41 -15.43
CA ALA A 122 -10.31 4.18 -15.30
C ALA A 122 -10.14 5.26 -16.39
N GLY A 123 -9.53 6.38 -16.01
CA GLY A 123 -9.14 7.46 -16.91
C GLY A 123 -9.72 8.83 -16.56
N LYS A 124 -9.33 9.85 -17.30
CA LYS A 124 -9.85 11.23 -17.15
C LYS A 124 -10.97 11.50 -18.16
N GLY A 125 -11.97 12.29 -17.76
CA GLY A 125 -13.02 12.80 -18.65
C GLY A 125 -14.44 12.40 -18.22
N SER A 126 -15.44 12.93 -18.93
CA SER A 126 -16.85 12.63 -18.66
C SER A 126 -17.14 11.13 -18.82
N GLY A 127 -17.77 10.52 -17.81
CA GLY A 127 -18.10 9.08 -17.78
C GLY A 127 -16.95 8.15 -17.37
N ARG A 128 -15.88 8.71 -16.78
CA ARG A 128 -14.79 7.95 -16.14
C ARG A 128 -14.78 8.16 -14.63
N ASP A 129 -14.29 7.15 -13.92
CA ASP A 129 -14.24 7.13 -12.46
C ASP A 129 -12.93 7.70 -11.92
N GLY A 130 -11.98 8.06 -12.80
CA GLY A 130 -10.70 8.64 -12.42
C GLY A 130 -9.61 7.59 -12.23
N TYR A 131 -8.95 7.65 -11.07
CA TYR A 131 -7.88 6.73 -10.67
C TYR A 131 -8.36 5.88 -9.51
N PHE A 132 -8.02 4.59 -9.53
CA PHE A 132 -8.32 3.70 -8.41
C PHE A 132 -7.40 4.06 -7.24
N THR A 133 -7.97 4.64 -6.19
CA THR A 133 -7.21 5.20 -5.08
C THR A 133 -7.22 4.27 -3.87
N ASN A 134 -6.34 4.52 -2.90
CA ASN A 134 -6.40 3.83 -1.60
C ASN A 134 -7.78 3.94 -0.92
N GLU A 135 -8.52 5.04 -1.11
CA GLU A 135 -9.89 5.14 -0.57
C GLU A 135 -10.85 4.14 -1.23
N GLU A 136 -10.71 3.89 -2.54
CA GLU A 136 -11.52 2.89 -3.24
C GLU A 136 -11.16 1.46 -2.82
N ILE A 137 -9.88 1.17 -2.61
CA ILE A 137 -9.42 -0.12 -2.04
C ILE A 137 -9.99 -0.34 -0.64
N ARG A 138 -9.94 0.68 0.22
CA ARG A 138 -10.47 0.60 1.59
C ARG A 138 -11.98 0.34 1.60
N LYS A 139 -12.75 1.06 0.77
CA LYS A 139 -14.20 0.80 0.60
C LYS A 139 -14.47 -0.62 0.10
N GLN A 140 -13.63 -1.13 -0.80
CA GLN A 140 -13.76 -2.50 -1.29
C GLN A 140 -13.47 -3.51 -0.17
N ALA A 141 -12.43 -3.28 0.62
CA ALA A 141 -12.08 -4.13 1.76
C ALA A 141 -13.17 -4.12 2.84
N GLU A 142 -13.73 -2.95 3.17
CA GLU A 142 -14.88 -2.79 4.08
C GLU A 142 -16.07 -3.62 3.59
N LYS A 143 -16.45 -3.47 2.31
CA LYS A 143 -17.53 -4.26 1.71
C LYS A 143 -17.24 -5.77 1.73
N ALA A 144 -15.98 -6.16 1.51
CA ALA A 144 -15.58 -7.56 1.60
C ALA A 144 -15.77 -8.09 3.03
N MET A 145 -15.33 -7.34 4.04
CA MET A 145 -15.50 -7.68 5.45
C MET A 145 -16.99 -7.79 5.84
N ASP A 146 -17.85 -6.89 5.35
CA ASP A 146 -19.30 -6.95 5.57
C ASP A 146 -19.91 -8.25 5.02
N ILE A 147 -19.54 -8.65 3.80
CA ILE A 147 -20.01 -9.90 3.17
C ILE A 147 -19.53 -11.10 4.00
N LEU A 148 -18.26 -11.10 4.41
CA LEU A 148 -17.66 -12.18 5.18
C LEU A 148 -18.32 -12.35 6.55
N ALA A 149 -18.48 -11.25 7.28
CA ALA A 149 -19.14 -11.25 8.59
C ALA A 149 -20.60 -11.71 8.51
N LYS A 150 -21.30 -11.38 7.41
CA LYS A 150 -22.71 -11.72 7.22
C LYS A 150 -22.94 -13.17 6.80
N TYR A 151 -22.13 -13.68 5.87
CA TYR A 151 -22.39 -14.96 5.20
C TYR A 151 -21.44 -16.08 5.59
N PHE A 152 -20.27 -15.77 6.12
CA PHE A 152 -19.25 -16.75 6.52
C PHE A 152 -18.77 -16.54 7.97
N PRO A 153 -19.68 -16.30 8.95
CA PRO A 153 -19.31 -15.89 10.30
C PRO A 153 -18.57 -16.95 11.11
N ASP A 154 -18.51 -18.21 10.64
CA ASP A 154 -17.86 -19.33 11.32
C ASP A 154 -16.43 -19.61 10.81
N GLU A 155 -15.95 -18.80 9.87
CA GLU A 155 -14.60 -18.90 9.29
C GLU A 155 -13.72 -17.70 9.71
N ASP A 156 -12.42 -17.91 9.79
CA ASP A 156 -11.45 -16.82 9.95
C ASP A 156 -10.96 -16.42 8.56
N HIS A 157 -10.91 -15.12 8.28
CA HIS A 157 -10.60 -14.63 6.94
C HIS A 157 -9.30 -13.84 6.90
N ILE A 158 -8.46 -14.14 5.92
CA ILE A 158 -7.23 -13.41 5.64
C ILE A 158 -7.35 -12.77 4.26
N LEU A 159 -7.26 -11.44 4.21
CA LEU A 159 -7.22 -10.70 2.96
C LEU A 159 -5.76 -10.47 2.55
N VAL A 160 -5.38 -10.92 1.36
CA VAL A 160 -4.02 -10.82 0.82
C VAL A 160 -4.02 -9.83 -0.34
N PHE A 161 -3.20 -8.79 -0.20
CA PHE A 161 -2.95 -7.78 -1.22
C PHE A 161 -1.51 -7.87 -1.72
N ASP A 162 -1.25 -7.35 -2.92
CA ASP A 162 0.12 -7.12 -3.37
C ASP A 162 0.75 -5.88 -2.70
N ASN A 163 2.00 -5.57 -3.04
CA ASN A 163 2.73 -4.43 -2.49
C ASN A 163 2.58 -3.13 -3.32
N ALA A 164 1.51 -3.00 -4.11
CA ALA A 164 1.23 -1.77 -4.82
C ALA A 164 1.20 -0.59 -3.85
N THR A 165 1.77 0.55 -4.26
CA THR A 165 1.91 1.74 -3.40
C THR A 165 0.57 2.26 -2.84
N THR A 166 -0.54 1.90 -3.49
CA THR A 166 -1.90 2.21 -3.05
C THR A 166 -2.38 1.30 -1.92
N HIS A 167 -1.90 0.07 -1.81
CA HIS A 167 -2.20 -0.87 -0.72
C HIS A 167 -1.42 -0.50 0.54
N VAL A 168 -0.14 -0.17 0.39
CA VAL A 168 0.76 0.17 1.50
C VAL A 168 0.76 1.67 1.85
N LYS A 169 -0.35 2.38 1.61
CA LYS A 169 -0.44 3.82 1.91
C LYS A 169 -0.54 4.02 3.42
N HIS A 170 0.39 4.78 3.99
CA HIS A 170 0.32 5.19 5.40
C HIS A 170 -0.62 6.37 5.61
N ALA A 171 -1.01 6.61 6.86
CA ALA A 171 -1.75 7.80 7.26
C ALA A 171 -1.05 9.09 6.78
N GLY A 172 -1.82 10.16 6.51
CA GLY A 172 -1.28 11.42 6.00
C GLY A 172 -0.25 12.08 6.94
N THR A 173 -0.32 11.80 8.25
CA THR A 173 0.59 12.27 9.29
C THR A 173 1.72 11.30 9.62
N ALA A 174 1.76 10.12 8.98
CA ALA A 174 2.68 9.06 9.34
C ALA A 174 4.15 9.46 9.24
N LEU A 175 4.98 8.82 10.07
CA LEU A 175 6.40 9.08 10.15
C LEU A 175 7.11 8.82 8.82
N SER A 176 7.99 9.74 8.40
CA SER A 176 8.83 9.55 7.23
C SER A 176 10.15 10.34 7.32
N ALA A 177 11.26 9.62 7.34
CA ALA A 177 12.60 10.22 7.37
C ALA A 177 12.99 10.93 6.06
N THR A 178 12.35 10.59 4.93
CA THR A 178 12.78 10.95 3.57
C THR A 178 12.87 12.45 3.32
N ARG A 179 12.07 13.26 4.03
CA ARG A 179 12.04 14.73 3.86
C ARG A 179 12.35 15.50 5.14
N MET A 180 12.66 14.81 6.23
CA MET A 180 12.99 15.50 7.48
C MET A 180 14.25 16.36 7.30
N PRO A 181 14.23 17.62 7.77
CA PRO A 181 15.37 18.54 7.79
C PRO A 181 16.33 18.17 8.93
N LYS A 182 17.62 18.47 8.77
CA LYS A 182 18.61 18.17 9.83
C LYS A 182 18.45 19.10 11.05
N GLY A 183 18.30 20.40 10.80
CA GLY A 183 18.09 21.40 11.85
C GLY A 183 16.60 21.72 12.05
N PRO A 184 16.29 22.73 12.89
CA PRO A 184 14.92 23.04 13.27
C PRO A 184 14.28 24.17 12.42
N PRO A 185 13.53 23.88 11.34
CA PRO A 185 12.74 24.90 10.66
C PRO A 185 11.39 25.14 11.35
N ALA A 186 10.92 26.38 11.23
CA ALA A 186 9.61 26.81 11.70
C ALA A 186 8.44 26.16 10.96
N THR A 187 8.63 25.77 9.70
CA THR A 187 7.54 25.47 8.76
C THR A 187 7.50 24.01 8.31
N PHE A 188 8.27 23.12 8.94
CA PHE A 188 8.27 21.72 8.54
C PHE A 188 7.01 21.00 9.01
N GLY A 189 6.36 20.32 8.09
CA GLY A 189 5.16 19.54 8.34
C GLY A 189 4.82 18.70 7.12
N VAL A 190 3.69 18.02 7.18
CA VAL A 190 3.18 17.18 6.10
C VAL A 190 2.00 17.88 5.44
N ASP A 191 1.98 17.92 4.12
CA ASP A 191 0.88 18.50 3.36
C ASP A 191 -0.23 17.46 3.20
N VAL A 192 -1.34 17.66 3.91
CA VAL A 192 -2.51 16.78 3.86
C VAL A 192 -3.60 17.45 3.04
N PRO A 193 -4.27 16.71 2.12
CA PRO A 193 -5.39 17.26 1.36
C PRO A 193 -6.51 17.74 2.28
N ILE A 194 -7.04 18.93 2.04
CA ILE A 194 -8.20 19.43 2.77
C ILE A 194 -9.42 18.67 2.24
N VAL A 195 -10.11 17.94 3.11
CA VAL A 195 -11.34 17.21 2.77
C VAL A 195 -12.55 18.08 3.14
N GLY A 196 -13.54 18.16 2.24
CA GLY A 196 -14.80 18.84 2.49
C GLY A 196 -15.79 17.97 3.25
N ASP A 197 -16.92 18.57 3.65
CA ASP A 197 -17.98 17.88 4.39
C ASP A 197 -18.61 16.73 3.57
N ASP A 198 -18.40 16.72 2.26
CA ASP A 198 -18.80 15.67 1.33
C ASP A 198 -17.82 14.48 1.24
N GLY A 199 -16.75 14.50 2.06
CA GLY A 199 -15.70 13.49 2.06
C GLY A 199 -14.76 13.57 0.86
N LYS A 200 -14.89 14.59 0.00
CA LYS A 200 -14.03 14.76 -1.18
C LYS A 200 -12.96 15.81 -0.92
N GLN A 201 -11.81 15.62 -1.56
CA GLN A 201 -10.72 16.59 -1.47
C GLN A 201 -11.14 17.90 -2.16
N LYS A 202 -11.01 19.03 -1.43
CA LYS A 202 -11.35 20.35 -1.94
C LYS A 202 -10.36 20.77 -3.03
N LYS A 203 -10.91 21.31 -4.12
CA LYS A 203 -10.14 21.92 -5.20
C LYS A 203 -10.19 23.44 -5.09
N GLY A 204 -9.07 24.09 -5.37
CA GLY A 204 -8.97 25.53 -5.52
C GLY A 204 -9.62 26.01 -6.83
N LEU A 205 -9.65 27.33 -7.00
CA LEU A 205 -10.12 27.99 -8.23
C LEU A 205 -9.30 27.60 -9.47
N ASP A 206 -8.07 27.12 -9.26
CA ASP A 206 -7.13 26.64 -10.27
C ASP A 206 -7.26 25.13 -10.54
N GLU A 207 -8.30 24.49 -10.02
CA GLU A 207 -8.55 23.03 -10.05
C GLU A 207 -7.50 22.17 -9.32
N ASN A 208 -6.51 22.78 -8.66
CA ASN A 208 -5.53 22.05 -7.87
C ASN A 208 -6.12 21.66 -6.51
N LEU A 209 -5.68 20.52 -5.98
CA LEU A 209 -6.09 20.07 -4.65
C LEU A 209 -5.52 21.01 -3.59
N LEU A 210 -6.41 21.54 -2.75
CA LEU A 210 -6.03 22.32 -1.58
C LEU A 210 -5.42 21.38 -0.54
N LYS A 211 -4.34 21.85 0.09
CA LYS A 211 -3.63 21.13 1.14
C LYS A 211 -3.41 22.06 2.31
N GLU A 212 -3.51 21.51 3.49
CA GLU A 212 -3.05 22.14 4.71
C GLU A 212 -1.75 21.49 5.17
N ARG A 213 -0.88 22.28 5.80
CA ARG A 213 0.35 21.76 6.38
C ARG A 213 0.14 21.53 7.86
N ILE A 214 0.29 20.28 8.28
CA ILE A 214 0.11 19.85 9.67
C ILE A 214 1.39 19.23 10.22
N HIS A 215 1.47 19.07 11.55
CA HIS A 215 2.59 18.40 12.18
C HIS A 215 2.61 16.91 11.80
N MET A 216 3.80 16.39 11.51
CA MET A 216 4.01 14.95 11.42
C MET A 216 3.75 14.32 12.79
N ALA A 217 3.30 13.06 12.81
CA ALA A 217 3.11 12.32 14.04
C ALA A 217 4.40 12.27 14.87
N ASN A 218 4.25 12.11 16.18
CA ASN A 218 5.37 11.90 17.09
C ASN A 218 6.03 10.53 16.83
N GLY A 219 7.33 10.45 17.12
CA GLY A 219 8.05 9.18 17.13
C GLY A 219 7.83 8.42 18.42
N ARG A 220 8.48 7.26 18.55
CA ARG A 220 8.60 6.52 19.80
C ARG A 220 10.06 6.26 20.14
N PHE A 221 10.37 6.32 21.44
CA PHE A 221 11.62 5.81 21.98
C PHE A 221 11.60 4.27 22.05
N SER A 222 12.76 3.67 22.27
CA SER A 222 12.90 2.21 22.38
C SER A 222 12.19 1.60 23.59
N ASP A 223 11.90 2.41 24.61
CA ASP A 223 11.08 2.02 25.78
C ASP A 223 9.56 2.14 25.52
N GLY A 224 9.17 2.55 24.31
CA GLY A 224 7.78 2.72 23.89
C GLY A 224 7.17 4.10 24.20
N THR A 225 7.88 4.97 24.93
CA THR A 225 7.40 6.31 25.24
C THR A 225 7.38 7.21 24.01
N ASP A 226 6.48 8.19 24.00
CA ASP A 226 6.33 9.10 22.86
C ASP A 226 7.52 10.08 22.79
N GLN A 227 8.06 10.28 21.59
CA GLN A 227 9.06 11.29 21.30
C GLN A 227 8.42 12.44 20.51
N GLU A 228 8.30 13.60 21.16
CA GLU A 228 7.84 14.81 20.49
C GLU A 228 8.85 15.27 19.44
N PHE A 229 8.39 15.47 18.20
CA PHE A 229 9.23 15.93 17.09
C PHE A 229 9.23 17.45 16.90
N TYR A 230 8.34 18.12 17.61
CA TYR A 230 8.17 19.56 17.62
C TYR A 230 8.42 20.06 19.04
N TYR A 231 9.00 21.25 19.16
CA TYR A 231 9.09 21.92 20.46
C TYR A 231 7.71 22.40 20.89
N PRO A 232 7.43 22.47 22.20
CA PRO A 232 6.15 22.97 22.70
C PRO A 232 5.97 24.45 22.37
N ASP A 233 4.72 24.91 22.35
CA ASP A 233 4.37 26.29 21.97
C ASP A 233 4.91 27.35 22.94
N ASP A 234 5.29 26.95 24.16
CA ASP A 234 5.91 27.80 25.18
C ASP A 234 7.45 27.75 25.17
N HIS A 235 8.07 27.05 24.21
CA HIS A 235 9.52 26.94 24.13
C HIS A 235 10.19 28.31 23.96
N PRO A 236 11.20 28.68 24.78
CA PRO A 236 11.67 30.07 24.92
C PRO A 236 12.29 30.66 23.66
N ALA A 237 12.81 29.83 22.75
CA ALA A 237 13.53 30.29 21.55
C ALA A 237 12.95 29.74 20.24
N LEU A 238 12.20 28.64 20.28
CA LEU A 238 11.79 27.86 19.09
C LEU A 238 10.37 27.27 19.26
N PRO A 239 9.37 28.07 19.66
CA PRO A 239 8.03 27.57 19.95
C PRO A 239 7.37 26.94 18.72
N GLY A 240 6.92 25.69 18.83
CA GLY A 240 6.29 24.94 17.73
C GLY A 240 7.22 24.51 16.59
N TYR A 241 8.52 24.82 16.66
CA TYR A 241 9.45 24.45 15.58
C TYR A 241 9.66 22.94 15.57
N PHE A 242 9.84 22.38 14.39
CA PHE A 242 10.34 21.01 14.28
C PHE A 242 11.75 20.92 14.86
N LYS A 243 12.07 19.88 15.63
CA LYS A 243 13.37 19.75 16.31
C LYS A 243 14.54 19.54 15.34
N GLY A 244 14.30 18.84 14.23
CA GLY A 244 15.35 18.44 13.29
C GLY A 244 15.91 17.06 13.57
N MET A 245 16.34 16.36 12.53
CA MET A 245 16.86 14.98 12.66
C MET A 245 18.05 14.88 13.61
N ALA A 246 18.93 15.89 13.70
CA ALA A 246 20.09 15.83 14.58
C ALA A 246 19.69 15.77 16.05
N THR A 247 18.81 16.68 16.48
CA THR A 247 18.29 16.71 17.86
C THR A 247 17.47 15.47 18.17
N ILE A 248 16.58 15.03 17.27
CA ILE A 248 15.78 13.81 17.45
C ILE A 248 16.69 12.59 17.66
N LEU A 249 17.80 12.50 16.93
CA LEU A 249 18.76 11.41 17.09
C LEU A 249 19.60 11.51 18.38
N GLU A 250 20.01 12.71 18.77
CA GLU A 250 20.70 12.95 20.04
C GLU A 250 19.81 12.57 21.24
N GLU A 251 18.52 12.92 21.19
CA GLU A 251 17.53 12.48 22.18
C GLU A 251 17.39 10.96 22.24
N ARG A 252 17.59 10.26 21.12
CA ARG A 252 17.62 8.78 21.03
C ARG A 252 18.96 8.16 21.44
N GLY A 253 19.93 8.95 21.89
CA GLY A 253 21.24 8.47 22.33
C GLY A 253 22.28 8.29 21.22
N PHE A 254 22.04 8.78 20.00
CA PHE A 254 23.06 8.81 18.95
C PHE A 254 24.01 9.98 19.16
N GLU A 255 25.17 9.69 19.75
CA GLU A 255 26.21 10.69 19.97
C GLU A 255 26.69 11.32 18.65
N ASN A 256 26.93 12.63 18.67
CA ASN A 256 27.44 13.40 17.54
C ASN A 256 26.54 13.42 16.29
N ALA A 257 25.22 13.20 16.40
CA ALA A 257 24.32 13.30 15.26
C ALA A 257 24.37 14.70 14.59
N GLY A 258 24.64 15.76 15.36
CA GLY A 258 24.93 17.10 14.85
C GLY A 258 26.11 17.18 13.88
N SER A 259 27.09 16.26 13.94
CA SER A 259 28.22 16.20 13.01
C SER A 259 27.90 15.49 11.68
N LEU A 260 26.87 14.65 11.67
CA LEU A 260 26.48 13.86 10.51
C LEU A 260 25.85 14.74 9.43
N LYS A 261 26.00 14.34 8.16
CA LYS A 261 25.25 14.98 7.07
C LYS A 261 23.76 14.65 7.19
N ALA A 262 22.90 15.54 6.71
CA ALA A 262 21.47 15.27 6.58
C ALA A 262 21.21 14.03 5.70
N GLN A 263 21.84 14.01 4.51
CA GLN A 263 21.86 12.90 3.56
C GLN A 263 23.27 12.76 2.98
N CYS A 264 23.74 11.52 2.79
CA CYS A 264 25.11 11.23 2.38
C CYS A 264 25.37 11.43 0.88
N LYS A 265 24.38 11.13 0.02
CA LYS A 265 24.44 11.19 -1.45
C LYS A 265 23.38 12.12 -2.02
N LYS A 266 23.34 12.28 -3.35
CA LYS A 266 22.37 13.14 -4.03
C LYS A 266 20.97 12.55 -3.96
N THR A 267 20.83 11.25 -4.19
CA THR A 267 19.58 10.51 -3.99
C THR A 267 19.68 9.63 -2.76
N PHE A 268 18.55 9.44 -2.06
CA PHE A 268 18.52 8.58 -0.87
C PHE A 268 18.76 7.11 -1.21
N SER A 269 18.32 6.66 -2.38
CA SER A 269 18.53 5.29 -2.91
C SER A 269 20.01 4.96 -3.14
N GLU A 270 20.86 5.94 -3.41
CA GLU A 270 22.32 5.76 -3.53
C GLU A 270 23.04 5.73 -2.17
N CYS A 271 22.34 6.10 -1.09
CA CYS A 271 22.94 6.11 0.24
C CYS A 271 23.06 4.66 0.68
N ALA A 272 24.30 4.17 0.78
CA ALA A 272 24.63 2.78 1.10
C ALA A 272 23.78 2.28 2.27
N GLN A 273 23.35 1.01 2.21
CA GLN A 273 22.57 0.38 3.27
C GLN A 273 23.35 0.20 4.59
N GLN A 274 24.61 0.65 4.66
CA GLN A 274 25.38 0.66 5.91
C GLN A 274 24.69 1.55 6.95
N ASP A 275 24.52 1.00 8.15
CA ASP A 275 23.46 1.38 9.08
C ASP A 275 23.47 2.84 9.58
N ASN A 276 24.59 3.57 9.47
CA ASN A 276 24.73 4.88 10.15
C ASN A 276 25.38 6.01 9.32
N CYS A 277 25.24 6.02 8.00
CA CYS A 277 26.00 6.96 7.15
C CYS A 277 25.54 8.44 7.19
N CYS A 278 24.30 8.72 7.61
CA CYS A 278 23.74 10.08 7.70
C CYS A 278 22.50 10.08 8.61
N CYS A 279 22.10 11.26 9.12
CA CYS A 279 20.94 11.36 10.01
C CYS A 279 19.69 10.70 9.44
N ARG A 280 19.42 10.93 8.15
CA ARG A 280 18.26 10.35 7.46
C ARG A 280 18.28 8.84 7.42
N ARG A 281 19.44 8.21 7.17
CA ARG A 281 19.56 6.74 7.13
C ARG A 281 19.35 6.13 8.51
N ILE A 282 19.93 6.75 9.54
CA ILE A 282 19.77 6.29 10.92
C ILE A 282 18.29 6.31 11.30
N LEU A 283 17.60 7.44 11.13
CA LEU A 283 16.16 7.56 11.42
C LEU A 283 15.31 6.62 10.57
N PHE A 284 15.62 6.50 9.27
CA PHE A 284 14.88 5.61 8.37
C PHE A 284 14.93 4.14 8.82
N ASN A 285 16.01 3.72 9.49
CA ASN A 285 16.18 2.37 10.00
C ASN A 285 15.68 2.21 11.45
N GLN A 286 15.13 3.25 12.08
CA GLN A 286 14.56 3.13 13.43
C GLN A 286 13.23 2.36 13.39
N PRO A 287 12.91 1.56 14.42
CA PRO A 287 11.71 0.69 14.40
C PRO A 287 10.41 1.44 14.12
N ASP A 288 10.20 2.60 14.75
CA ASP A 288 9.00 3.42 14.57
C ASP A 288 8.85 4.04 13.16
N PHE A 289 9.92 4.07 12.37
CA PHE A 289 9.89 4.50 10.95
C PHE A 289 9.77 3.34 9.97
N VAL A 290 10.16 2.13 10.36
CA VAL A 290 10.12 0.93 9.52
C VAL A 290 8.76 0.25 9.66
N ASP A 291 8.27 0.11 10.89
CA ASP A 291 7.08 -0.67 11.24
C ASP A 291 5.81 0.20 11.28
N VAL A 292 5.68 1.10 10.31
CA VAL A 292 4.50 1.96 10.17
C VAL A 292 3.43 1.19 9.42
N GLU A 293 2.31 0.92 10.09
CA GLU A 293 1.17 0.23 9.47
C GLU A 293 0.53 1.09 8.36
N SER A 294 0.11 0.42 7.29
CA SER A 294 -0.74 1.05 6.29
C SER A 294 -2.15 1.30 6.86
N ILE A 295 -2.86 2.25 6.26
CA ILE A 295 -4.24 2.55 6.63
C ILE A 295 -5.12 1.30 6.42
N LEU A 296 -4.86 0.55 5.35
CA LEU A 296 -5.61 -0.66 5.02
C LEU A 296 -5.44 -1.75 6.09
N GLU A 297 -4.22 -1.97 6.58
CA GLU A 297 -3.98 -2.90 7.69
C GLU A 297 -4.65 -2.46 8.98
N THR A 298 -4.66 -1.14 9.25
CA THR A 298 -5.31 -0.58 10.44
C THR A 298 -6.83 -0.80 10.38
N ASP A 299 -7.46 -0.55 9.23
CA ASP A 299 -8.89 -0.75 9.03
C ASP A 299 -9.29 -2.22 9.18
N ALA A 300 -8.47 -3.16 8.70
CA ALA A 300 -8.76 -4.58 8.77
C ALA A 300 -8.59 -5.19 10.18
N LYS A 301 -7.92 -4.49 11.10
CA LYS A 301 -7.71 -4.90 12.50
C LYS A 301 -8.76 -4.32 13.46
N ALA A 302 -9.48 -3.28 13.03
CA ALA A 302 -10.46 -2.56 13.83
C ALA A 302 -11.78 -3.34 13.97
#